data_AF-A0A1M6N0Z3-F1
#
_entry.id   AF-A0A1M6N0Z3-F1
#
_cell.length_a   1.000
_cell.length_b   1.000
_cell.length_c   1.000
_cell.angle_alpha   90.00
_cell.angle_beta   90.00
_cell.angle_gamma   90.00
#
_symmetry.space_group_name_H-M   'P 1'
#
loop_
_entity.id
_entity.type
_entity.pdbx_description
1 polymer ?
#
loop_
_entity_poly.entity_id
_entity_poly.type
_entity_poly.pdbx_seq_one_letter_code
_entity_poly.pdbx_strand_id
1 'polypeptide(L)'
;MKSWIAIALSFVLFICTSAFTIKDAVSNLGGEKQGADILYTLAKVLKDFNDHRISSEQTQECYGFLAGSLEEFQFQKIYESHYLTSGPKGYKGLTFHGYPEKDGYVFNLAQAHSGVPSLASKGGMTADAAFKRHGRSAVGEPSFSTYFNAEANTGRLSHESVNRFLDDLLLVLDPKNLRQLEASACAGRSDGCGKKVDVAAQLTEVFPNSSRFFGHFSDLKVDYEIMSVEGKEFTKAAISSSLFLNKLNDDFPWTAAHLDNLEGTLRADMRFLNEFGHKILEVKAQTDEDFLTFSFCTSNGKVLPTDGFGKPEYREDFSFKNLTVLPVDLYLDLYTKANGLKFSTKGLRILVDYEKLDEAMLLSIRSDNLVDTRVSGMAMYVLPSWSIDWLLPSSMEELIFDFSSVMIQANNGEGSFVKIMCDAQDKDNAKTQLYASTEVLDNFFVRFGAKMALDYFGMGPITSKEAKKFRSRALEAILADFQIQAEKTAEAQKAGTVPSA
;
A
#
# COMPACT_ATOMS: atom_id res chain seq x y z
N MET A 1 -25.15 18.89 45.74
CA MET A 1 -24.77 19.62 44.50
C MET A 1 -23.25 19.81 44.35
N LYS A 2 -22.53 20.45 45.28
CA LYS A 2 -21.07 20.68 45.14
C LYS A 2 -20.22 19.39 45.01
N SER A 3 -20.61 18.30 45.67
CA SER A 3 -19.91 17.00 45.58
C SER A 3 -20.15 16.27 44.24
N TRP A 4 -21.36 16.39 43.67
CA TRP A 4 -21.70 15.81 42.36
C TRP A 4 -21.05 16.57 41.20
N ILE A 5 -20.89 17.89 41.33
CA ILE A 5 -20.14 18.71 40.37
C ILE A 5 -18.65 18.41 40.46
N ALA A 6 -18.09 18.16 41.65
CA ALA A 6 -16.70 17.75 41.80
C ALA A 6 -16.45 16.33 41.28
N ILE A 7 -17.37 15.39 41.48
CA ILE A 7 -17.28 14.03 40.91
C ILE A 7 -17.45 14.08 39.39
N ALA A 8 -18.40 14.85 38.86
CA ALA A 8 -18.58 15.04 37.43
C ALA A 8 -17.40 15.79 36.78
N LEU A 9 -16.83 16.81 37.43
CA LEU A 9 -15.61 17.47 36.96
C LEU A 9 -14.40 16.54 37.06
N SER A 10 -14.26 15.75 38.12
CA SER A 10 -13.20 14.75 38.23
C SER A 10 -13.36 13.64 37.20
N PHE A 11 -14.59 13.22 36.86
CA PHE A 11 -14.86 12.23 35.82
C PHE A 11 -14.64 12.81 34.41
N VAL A 12 -15.03 14.06 34.17
CA VAL A 12 -14.74 14.81 32.93
C VAL A 12 -13.25 15.11 32.80
N LEU A 13 -12.56 15.47 33.88
CA LEU A 13 -11.10 15.62 33.92
C LEU A 13 -10.41 14.27 33.73
N PHE A 14 -10.92 13.17 34.30
CA PHE A 14 -10.39 11.82 34.13
C PHE A 14 -10.55 11.32 32.69
N ILE A 15 -11.71 11.57 32.07
CA ILE A 15 -12.00 11.31 30.64
C ILE A 15 -11.15 12.21 29.73
N CYS A 16 -10.74 13.40 30.18
CA CYS A 16 -9.84 14.29 29.46
C CYS A 16 -8.33 14.05 29.75
N THR A 17 -7.96 13.02 30.53
CA THR A 17 -6.56 12.76 30.92
C THR A 17 -6.00 11.41 30.48
N SER A 18 -6.79 10.52 29.88
CA SER A 18 -6.24 9.29 29.31
C SER A 18 -5.55 9.59 28.00
N ALA A 19 -4.32 9.09 27.85
CA ALA A 19 -3.60 9.16 26.59
C ALA A 19 -4.38 8.45 25.47
N PHE A 20 -4.35 9.01 24.27
CA PHE A 20 -4.88 8.42 23.05
C PHE A 20 -3.92 7.32 22.56
N THR A 21 -4.45 6.13 22.33
CA THR A 21 -3.68 4.93 21.99
C THR A 21 -4.00 4.42 20.59
N ILE A 22 -3.18 3.49 20.09
CA ILE A 22 -3.48 2.77 18.84
C ILE A 22 -4.81 2.03 18.92
N LYS A 23 -5.19 1.56 20.12
CA LYS A 23 -6.49 0.93 20.36
C LYS A 23 -7.65 1.89 20.05
N ASP A 24 -7.50 3.15 20.43
CA ASP A 24 -8.51 4.17 20.20
C ASP A 24 -8.63 4.49 18.71
N ALA A 25 -7.50 4.62 18.01
CA ALA A 25 -7.48 4.79 16.55
C ALA A 25 -8.21 3.64 15.83
N VAL A 26 -7.89 2.38 16.18
CA VAL A 26 -8.52 1.19 15.60
C VAL A 26 -10.01 1.14 15.92
N SER A 27 -10.40 1.47 17.16
CA SER A 27 -11.81 1.50 17.55
C SER A 27 -12.61 2.53 16.74
N ASN A 28 -12.00 3.67 16.44
CA ASN A 28 -12.66 4.78 15.73
C ASN A 28 -12.80 4.55 14.21
N LEU A 29 -12.14 3.53 13.65
CA LEU A 29 -12.31 3.14 12.25
C LEU A 29 -13.80 2.77 12.01
N GLY A 30 -14.42 3.36 10.99
CA GLY A 30 -15.85 3.15 10.67
C GLY A 30 -16.83 4.03 11.44
N GLY A 31 -16.38 4.73 12.50
CA GLY A 31 -17.29 5.39 13.45
C GLY A 31 -17.96 4.39 14.41
N GLU A 32 -18.51 4.89 15.51
CA GLU A 32 -19.32 4.10 16.45
C GLU A 32 -18.66 2.84 17.07
N LYS A 33 -17.32 2.79 17.19
CA LYS A 33 -16.56 1.69 17.82
C LYS A 33 -16.69 0.33 17.09
N GLN A 34 -16.85 0.34 15.78
CA GLN A 34 -17.03 -0.88 14.97
C GLN A 34 -15.77 -1.31 14.20
N GLY A 35 -14.64 -0.60 14.36
CA GLY A 35 -13.44 -0.80 13.54
C GLY A 35 -12.88 -2.23 13.54
N ALA A 36 -12.93 -2.92 14.68
CA ALA A 36 -12.48 -4.31 14.77
C ALA A 36 -13.31 -5.28 13.90
N ASP A 37 -14.62 -5.09 13.81
CA ASP A 37 -15.52 -5.92 13.00
C ASP A 37 -15.30 -5.69 11.48
N ILE A 38 -15.09 -4.42 11.11
CA ILE A 38 -14.76 -4.03 9.74
C ILE A 38 -13.45 -4.70 9.30
N LEU A 39 -12.40 -4.58 10.10
CA LEU A 39 -11.10 -5.16 9.79
C LEU A 39 -11.13 -6.69 9.83
N TYR A 40 -11.89 -7.30 10.75
CA TYR A 40 -12.11 -8.75 10.78
C TYR A 40 -12.74 -9.24 9.47
N THR A 41 -13.81 -8.59 9.02
CA THR A 41 -14.52 -8.97 7.78
C THR A 41 -13.58 -8.91 6.57
N LEU A 42 -12.78 -7.84 6.44
CA LEU A 42 -11.82 -7.69 5.35
C LEU A 42 -10.70 -8.74 5.43
N ALA A 43 -10.08 -8.92 6.59
CA ALA A 43 -9.03 -9.92 6.79
C ALA A 43 -9.55 -11.34 6.51
N LYS A 44 -10.81 -11.63 6.83
CA LYS A 44 -11.44 -12.92 6.57
C LYS A 44 -11.61 -13.14 5.06
N VAL A 45 -12.13 -12.15 4.34
CA VAL A 45 -12.26 -12.21 2.88
C VAL A 45 -10.90 -12.45 2.22
N LEU A 46 -9.86 -11.73 2.64
CA LEU A 46 -8.50 -11.92 2.13
C LEU A 46 -7.94 -13.32 2.45
N LYS A 47 -8.23 -13.85 3.64
CA LYS A 47 -7.82 -15.19 4.03
C LYS A 47 -8.53 -16.26 3.21
N ASP A 48 -9.84 -16.13 3.03
CA ASP A 48 -10.63 -17.08 2.24
C ASP A 48 -10.22 -17.04 0.76
N PHE A 49 -9.92 -15.86 0.22
CA PHE A 49 -9.34 -15.72 -1.12
C PHE A 49 -7.95 -16.37 -1.23
N ASN A 50 -7.11 -16.27 -0.20
CA ASN A 50 -5.78 -16.88 -0.20
C ASN A 50 -5.87 -18.41 -0.05
N ASP A 51 -6.61 -18.90 0.95
CA ASP A 51 -6.56 -20.29 1.41
C ASP A 51 -7.61 -21.19 0.75
N HIS A 52 -8.81 -20.67 0.52
CA HIS A 52 -9.99 -21.43 0.12
C HIS A 52 -10.63 -20.85 -1.15
N ARG A 53 -9.80 -20.51 -2.15
CA ARG A 53 -10.29 -20.03 -3.44
C ARG A 53 -10.98 -21.14 -4.22
N ILE A 54 -12.24 -20.90 -4.55
CA ILE A 54 -13.07 -21.79 -5.37
C ILE A 54 -13.13 -21.21 -6.78
N SER A 55 -12.56 -21.93 -7.75
CA SER A 55 -12.52 -21.51 -9.16
C SER A 55 -12.87 -22.67 -10.07
N SER A 56 -13.66 -22.41 -11.11
CA SER A 56 -13.95 -23.36 -12.19
C SER A 56 -12.68 -23.77 -12.92
N GLU A 57 -12.68 -24.96 -13.54
CA GLU A 57 -11.55 -25.46 -14.35
C GLU A 57 -11.15 -24.45 -15.43
N GLN A 58 -12.12 -23.92 -16.17
CA GLN A 58 -11.90 -22.87 -17.18
C GLN A 58 -11.20 -21.63 -16.60
N THR A 59 -11.55 -21.22 -15.39
CA THR A 59 -10.91 -20.07 -14.72
C THR A 59 -9.46 -20.39 -14.37
N GLN A 60 -9.18 -21.60 -13.88
CA GLN A 60 -7.83 -22.04 -13.54
C GLN A 60 -6.94 -22.12 -14.79
N GLU A 61 -7.46 -22.64 -15.90
CA GLU A 61 -6.76 -22.66 -17.18
C GLU A 61 -6.45 -21.25 -17.70
N CYS A 62 -7.45 -20.35 -17.68
CA CYS A 62 -7.28 -18.95 -18.06
C CYS A 62 -6.18 -18.28 -17.23
N TYR A 63 -6.19 -18.49 -15.90
CA TYR A 63 -5.15 -17.99 -15.01
C TYR A 63 -3.76 -18.51 -15.35
N GLY A 64 -3.62 -19.83 -15.55
CA GLY A 64 -2.33 -20.43 -15.93
C GLY A 64 -1.82 -19.89 -17.26
N PHE A 65 -2.73 -19.71 -18.24
CA PHE A 65 -2.42 -19.10 -19.53
C PHE A 65 -1.96 -17.64 -19.40
N LEU A 66 -2.68 -16.82 -18.65
CA LEU A 66 -2.34 -15.40 -18.45
C LEU A 66 -1.02 -15.27 -17.69
N ALA A 67 -0.82 -16.03 -16.61
CA ALA A 67 0.42 -16.01 -15.82
C ALA A 67 1.62 -16.33 -16.70
N GLY A 68 1.60 -17.46 -17.42
CA GLY A 68 2.72 -17.83 -18.30
C GLY A 68 2.93 -16.86 -19.47
N SER A 69 1.85 -16.30 -20.03
CA SER A 69 1.97 -15.35 -21.15
C SER A 69 2.47 -13.97 -20.70
N LEU A 70 2.11 -13.53 -19.49
CA LEU A 70 2.61 -12.29 -18.90
C LEU A 70 4.07 -12.44 -18.44
N GLU A 71 4.44 -13.60 -17.89
CA GLU A 71 5.84 -13.91 -17.54
C GLU A 71 6.77 -13.83 -18.75
N GLU A 72 6.30 -14.24 -19.93
CA GLU A 72 7.04 -14.16 -21.19
C GLU A 72 6.79 -12.84 -21.97
N PHE A 73 6.01 -11.91 -21.41
CA PHE A 73 5.61 -10.65 -22.04
C PHE A 73 5.02 -10.83 -23.46
N GLN A 74 4.25 -11.89 -23.67
CA GLN A 74 3.63 -12.25 -24.95
C GLN A 74 2.25 -11.58 -25.13
N PHE A 75 2.19 -10.25 -25.16
CA PHE A 75 0.93 -9.51 -25.27
C PHE A 75 0.11 -9.86 -26.52
N GLN A 76 0.76 -10.13 -27.65
CA GLN A 76 0.08 -10.61 -28.86
C GLN A 76 -0.65 -11.94 -28.63
N LYS A 77 -0.02 -12.90 -27.92
CA LYS A 77 -0.63 -14.19 -27.58
C LYS A 77 -1.84 -14.00 -26.66
N ILE A 78 -1.74 -13.09 -25.69
CA ILE A 78 -2.87 -12.72 -24.81
C ILE A 78 -4.01 -12.14 -25.65
N TYR A 79 -3.71 -11.17 -26.53
CA TYR A 79 -4.69 -10.50 -27.39
C TYR A 79 -5.41 -11.43 -28.38
N GLU A 80 -4.73 -12.49 -28.83
CA GLU A 80 -5.29 -13.51 -29.72
C GLU A 80 -5.97 -14.67 -28.98
N SER A 81 -5.88 -14.70 -27.65
CA SER A 81 -6.44 -15.79 -26.87
C SER A 81 -7.96 -15.88 -26.98
N HIS A 82 -8.47 -17.11 -26.90
CA HIS A 82 -9.90 -17.38 -26.89
C HIS A 82 -10.59 -16.96 -25.58
N TYR A 83 -9.80 -16.62 -24.54
CA TYR A 83 -10.32 -16.12 -23.27
C TYR A 83 -10.77 -14.65 -23.36
N LEU A 84 -10.25 -13.88 -24.31
CA LEU A 84 -10.66 -12.48 -24.50
C LEU A 84 -11.85 -12.38 -25.46
N THR A 85 -12.84 -11.63 -25.03
CA THR A 85 -14.02 -11.26 -25.83
C THR A 85 -13.81 -9.91 -26.52
N SER A 86 -14.34 -9.76 -27.72
CA SER A 86 -14.23 -8.49 -28.45
C SER A 86 -15.12 -7.44 -27.82
N GLY A 87 -14.53 -6.29 -27.50
CA GLY A 87 -15.18 -5.12 -26.95
C GLY A 87 -15.19 -3.94 -27.94
N PRO A 88 -15.68 -2.77 -27.49
CA PRO A 88 -15.75 -1.57 -28.31
C PRO A 88 -14.36 -1.03 -28.67
N LYS A 89 -14.28 -0.26 -29.77
CA LYS A 89 -13.08 0.50 -30.19
C LYS A 89 -11.80 -0.34 -30.37
N GLY A 90 -11.96 -1.64 -30.68
CA GLY A 90 -10.86 -2.57 -30.92
C GLY A 90 -10.21 -3.14 -29.66
N TYR A 91 -10.82 -2.93 -28.49
CA TYR A 91 -10.42 -3.64 -27.27
C TYR A 91 -10.87 -5.09 -27.31
N LYS A 92 -10.07 -5.97 -26.71
CA LYS A 92 -10.44 -7.33 -26.36
C LYS A 92 -10.18 -7.53 -24.87
N GLY A 93 -11.15 -8.06 -24.15
CA GLY A 93 -11.10 -8.11 -22.69
C GLY A 93 -11.77 -9.33 -22.09
N LEU A 94 -11.50 -9.51 -20.80
CA LEU A 94 -12.12 -10.51 -19.95
C LEU A 94 -12.52 -9.86 -18.64
N THR A 95 -13.47 -10.50 -17.96
CA THR A 95 -14.00 -10.06 -16.67
C THR A 95 -13.96 -11.22 -15.71
N PHE A 96 -13.58 -10.97 -14.47
CA PHE A 96 -13.69 -11.90 -13.36
C PHE A 96 -14.71 -11.39 -12.34
N HIS A 97 -15.39 -12.32 -11.69
CA HIS A 97 -16.26 -12.07 -10.55
C HIS A 97 -15.73 -12.82 -9.33
N GLY A 98 -15.70 -12.13 -8.20
CA GLY A 98 -15.35 -12.70 -6.91
C GLY A 98 -16.45 -12.46 -5.88
N TYR A 99 -16.70 -13.41 -5.00
CA TYR A 99 -17.57 -13.21 -3.83
C TYR A 99 -17.31 -14.25 -2.73
N PRO A 100 -17.53 -13.88 -1.46
CA PRO A 100 -17.45 -14.84 -0.37
C PRO A 100 -18.63 -15.82 -0.42
N GLU A 101 -18.35 -17.09 -0.12
CA GLU A 101 -19.31 -18.16 0.06
C GLU A 101 -19.05 -18.85 1.42
N LYS A 102 -19.96 -19.71 1.87
CA LYS A 102 -19.87 -20.34 3.21
C LYS A 102 -18.54 -21.08 3.44
N ASP A 103 -18.02 -21.74 2.42
CA ASP A 103 -16.86 -22.64 2.51
C ASP A 103 -15.61 -22.09 1.78
N GLY A 104 -15.61 -20.81 1.40
CA GLY A 104 -14.46 -20.21 0.74
C GLY A 104 -14.78 -18.95 -0.05
N TYR A 105 -13.88 -18.57 -0.96
CA TYR A 105 -14.08 -17.41 -1.83
C TYR A 105 -14.20 -17.85 -3.28
N VAL A 106 -15.36 -17.64 -3.88
CA VAL A 106 -15.57 -17.94 -5.29
C VAL A 106 -14.89 -16.88 -6.13
N PHE A 107 -14.07 -17.29 -7.09
CA PHE A 107 -13.46 -16.39 -8.07
C PHE A 107 -13.46 -17.05 -9.45
N ASN A 108 -14.25 -16.51 -10.38
CA ASN A 108 -14.52 -17.12 -11.68
C ASN A 108 -14.46 -16.11 -12.83
N LEU A 109 -14.07 -16.60 -14.01
CA LEU A 109 -14.24 -15.89 -15.28
C LEU A 109 -15.75 -15.67 -15.53
N ALA A 110 -16.13 -14.43 -15.83
CA ALA A 110 -17.50 -14.06 -16.17
C ALA A 110 -17.89 -14.68 -17.52
N GLN A 111 -19.08 -15.26 -17.60
CA GLN A 111 -19.67 -15.53 -18.91
C GLN A 111 -20.36 -14.26 -19.40
N ALA A 112 -20.30 -13.98 -20.71
CA ALA A 112 -20.77 -12.74 -21.33
C ALA A 112 -22.26 -12.37 -21.09
N HIS A 113 -23.03 -13.20 -20.36
CA HIS A 113 -24.45 -13.02 -20.08
C HIS A 113 -24.87 -13.42 -18.65
N SER A 114 -23.94 -13.59 -17.70
CA SER A 114 -24.32 -13.82 -16.30
C SER A 114 -24.61 -12.48 -15.62
N GLY A 115 -25.89 -12.15 -15.41
CA GLY A 115 -26.32 -10.99 -14.63
C GLY A 115 -25.63 -10.99 -13.27
N VAL A 116 -24.85 -9.94 -13.01
CA VAL A 116 -23.82 -9.87 -11.97
C VAL A 116 -24.45 -9.70 -10.57
N PRO A 117 -24.34 -10.69 -9.66
CA PRO A 117 -24.66 -10.51 -8.25
C PRO A 117 -23.43 -10.10 -7.41
N SER A 118 -22.23 -10.04 -8.01
CA SER A 118 -20.96 -10.08 -7.26
C SER A 118 -20.64 -8.84 -6.44
N LEU A 119 -21.25 -7.67 -6.69
CA LEU A 119 -21.02 -6.47 -5.89
C LEU A 119 -22.06 -6.26 -4.77
N ALA A 120 -23.12 -7.08 -4.72
CA ALA A 120 -24.16 -6.95 -3.71
C ALA A 120 -23.74 -7.48 -2.33
N SER A 121 -22.76 -8.39 -2.27
CA SER A 121 -22.23 -8.93 -1.01
C SER A 121 -20.97 -8.19 -0.57
N LYS A 122 -20.82 -7.99 0.74
CA LYS A 122 -19.57 -7.46 1.33
C LYS A 122 -18.40 -8.38 0.98
N GLY A 123 -17.28 -7.81 0.51
CA GLY A 123 -16.12 -8.56 0.02
C GLY A 123 -16.29 -9.10 -1.40
N GLY A 124 -17.43 -8.88 -2.03
CA GLY A 124 -17.65 -9.17 -3.43
C GLY A 124 -16.87 -8.22 -4.34
N MET A 125 -16.40 -8.72 -5.49
CA MET A 125 -15.57 -7.96 -6.43
C MET A 125 -15.89 -8.26 -7.90
N THR A 126 -15.52 -7.34 -8.77
CA THR A 126 -15.34 -7.52 -10.21
C THR A 126 -13.94 -7.08 -10.61
N ALA A 127 -13.37 -7.72 -11.65
CA ALA A 127 -12.10 -7.30 -12.23
C ALA A 127 -12.10 -7.49 -13.74
N ASP A 128 -12.06 -6.39 -14.48
CA ASP A 128 -11.95 -6.34 -15.93
C ASP A 128 -10.52 -6.04 -16.35
N ALA A 129 -10.03 -6.77 -17.36
CA ALA A 129 -8.79 -6.45 -18.03
C ALA A 129 -9.02 -6.47 -19.54
N ALA A 130 -8.55 -5.45 -20.25
CA ALA A 130 -8.62 -5.44 -21.70
C ALA A 130 -7.39 -4.85 -22.37
N PHE A 131 -7.20 -5.27 -23.61
CA PHE A 131 -6.04 -4.97 -24.44
C PHE A 131 -6.51 -4.43 -25.79
N LYS A 132 -5.83 -3.42 -26.31
CA LYS A 132 -6.00 -2.93 -27.67
C LYS A 132 -4.65 -2.90 -28.35
N ARG A 133 -4.55 -3.54 -29.51
CA ARG A 133 -3.34 -3.54 -30.32
C ARG A 133 -3.23 -2.27 -31.16
N HIS A 134 -2.03 -1.69 -31.23
CA HIS A 134 -1.67 -0.61 -32.13
C HIS A 134 -0.56 -1.04 -33.07
N GLY A 135 -0.68 -0.67 -34.34
CA GLY A 135 0.37 -0.95 -35.33
C GLY A 135 1.61 -0.07 -35.17
N ARG A 136 1.46 1.11 -34.56
CA ARG A 136 2.53 2.06 -34.25
C ARG A 136 2.18 2.87 -33.00
N SER A 137 3.13 2.96 -32.08
CA SER A 137 3.14 3.82 -30.90
C SER A 137 3.72 5.20 -31.22
N ALA A 138 3.85 6.05 -30.19
CA ALA A 138 4.55 7.34 -30.25
C ALA A 138 5.98 7.25 -30.79
N VAL A 139 6.67 6.13 -30.53
CA VAL A 139 8.05 5.89 -30.98
C VAL A 139 8.11 5.05 -32.26
N GLY A 140 6.97 4.79 -32.91
CA GLY A 140 6.88 4.10 -34.20
C GLY A 140 6.84 2.57 -34.14
N GLU A 141 7.05 1.98 -32.96
CA GLU A 141 7.03 0.53 -32.72
C GLU A 141 5.62 0.01 -32.40
N PRO A 142 5.28 -1.28 -32.65
CA PRO A 142 4.02 -1.88 -32.21
C PRO A 142 3.83 -1.80 -30.69
N SER A 143 2.58 -1.64 -30.25
CA SER A 143 2.26 -1.51 -28.83
C SER A 143 0.87 -2.05 -28.50
N PHE A 144 0.59 -2.16 -27.20
CA PHE A 144 -0.72 -2.47 -26.65
C PHE A 144 -1.12 -1.43 -25.63
N SER A 145 -2.28 -0.80 -25.80
CA SER A 145 -2.95 -0.17 -24.66
C SER A 145 -3.61 -1.24 -23.81
N THR A 146 -3.46 -1.11 -22.51
CA THR A 146 -4.06 -2.00 -21.53
C THR A 146 -4.80 -1.17 -20.50
N TYR A 147 -5.94 -1.68 -20.04
CA TYR A 147 -6.54 -1.19 -18.81
C TYR A 147 -6.89 -2.35 -17.90
N PHE A 148 -6.88 -2.05 -16.60
CA PHE A 148 -7.35 -2.90 -15.53
C PHE A 148 -8.37 -2.11 -14.72
N ASN A 149 -9.54 -2.68 -14.49
CA ASN A 149 -10.60 -2.10 -13.69
C ASN A 149 -11.06 -3.12 -12.65
N ALA A 150 -10.79 -2.91 -11.38
CA ALA A 150 -11.32 -3.75 -10.31
C ALA A 150 -12.23 -2.95 -9.40
N GLU A 151 -13.40 -3.48 -9.07
CA GLU A 151 -14.33 -2.89 -8.11
C GLU A 151 -14.60 -3.90 -7.00
N ALA A 152 -14.57 -3.46 -5.75
CA ALA A 152 -14.83 -4.32 -4.59
C ALA A 152 -15.79 -3.61 -3.61
N ASN A 153 -16.77 -4.35 -3.10
CA ASN A 153 -17.61 -3.91 -1.99
C ASN A 153 -16.80 -4.07 -0.68
N THR A 154 -16.36 -2.94 -0.12
CA THR A 154 -15.57 -2.87 1.11
C THR A 154 -16.44 -2.75 2.37
N GLY A 155 -17.76 -2.89 2.23
CA GLY A 155 -18.72 -2.83 3.31
C GLY A 155 -18.72 -1.45 3.99
N ARG A 156 -18.39 -1.41 5.28
CA ARG A 156 -18.34 -0.15 6.05
C ARG A 156 -17.01 0.59 5.94
N LEU A 157 -16.02 0.02 5.25
CA LEU A 157 -14.73 0.70 5.07
C LEU A 157 -14.87 1.73 3.93
N SER A 158 -15.06 2.99 4.31
CA SER A 158 -15.09 4.16 3.43
C SER A 158 -13.78 4.95 3.46
N HIS A 159 -13.58 5.84 2.47
CA HIS A 159 -12.45 6.78 2.47
C HIS A 159 -12.45 7.70 3.70
N GLU A 160 -13.63 8.14 4.17
CA GLU A 160 -13.74 8.95 5.39
C GLU A 160 -13.26 8.20 6.63
N SER A 161 -13.53 6.89 6.69
CA SER A 161 -13.08 6.02 7.79
C SER A 161 -11.57 5.88 7.78
N VAL A 162 -10.98 5.67 6.61
CA VAL A 162 -9.51 5.60 6.45
C VAL A 162 -8.86 6.93 6.80
N ASN A 163 -9.38 8.05 6.31
CA ASN A 163 -8.85 9.39 6.60
C ASN A 163 -8.90 9.72 8.09
N ARG A 164 -10.00 9.37 8.78
CA ARG A 164 -10.08 9.53 10.23
C ARG A 164 -9.05 8.67 10.96
N PHE A 165 -8.89 7.42 10.52
CA PHE A 165 -7.90 6.52 11.11
C PHE A 165 -6.46 7.05 10.95
N LEU A 166 -6.12 7.64 9.80
CA LEU A 166 -4.82 8.27 9.60
C LEU A 166 -4.59 9.46 10.56
N ASP A 167 -5.58 10.34 10.72
CA ASP A 167 -5.49 11.45 11.70
C ASP A 167 -5.34 10.92 13.14
N ASP A 168 -6.07 9.86 13.50
CA ASP A 168 -6.00 9.23 14.81
C ASP A 168 -4.62 8.59 15.07
N LEU A 169 -3.99 7.98 14.06
CA LEU A 169 -2.61 7.50 14.16
C LEU A 169 -1.62 8.65 14.37
N LEU A 170 -1.83 9.80 13.71
CA LEU A 170 -1.01 10.99 13.92
C LEU A 170 -1.18 11.57 15.33
N LEU A 171 -2.38 11.46 15.93
CA LEU A 171 -2.65 11.86 17.31
C LEU A 171 -1.87 11.03 18.33
N VAL A 172 -1.64 9.73 18.07
CA VAL A 172 -0.80 8.89 18.94
C VAL A 172 0.60 9.50 19.09
N LEU A 173 1.12 10.08 18.01
CA LEU A 173 2.44 10.68 17.93
C LEU A 173 2.47 12.19 18.25
N ASP A 174 1.36 12.77 18.70
CA ASP A 174 1.30 14.20 19.07
C ASP A 174 2.14 14.50 20.34
N PRO A 175 2.86 15.64 20.44
CA PRO A 175 3.69 15.95 21.59
C PRO A 175 2.98 15.85 22.94
N LYS A 176 1.73 16.32 23.01
CA LYS A 176 0.94 16.25 24.25
C LYS A 176 0.59 14.82 24.60
N ASN A 177 0.21 14.03 23.60
CA ASN A 177 -0.17 12.64 23.78
C ASN A 177 1.03 11.77 24.20
N LEU A 178 2.18 11.94 23.55
CA LEU A 178 3.42 11.24 23.90
C LEU A 178 3.84 11.48 25.36
N ARG A 179 3.75 12.73 25.84
CA ARG A 179 4.02 13.05 27.25
C ARG A 179 3.01 12.41 28.20
N GLN A 180 1.74 12.31 27.81
CA GLN A 180 0.73 11.62 28.61
C GLN A 180 0.99 10.11 28.67
N LEU A 181 1.39 9.50 27.54
CA LEU A 181 1.80 8.10 27.47
C LEU A 181 3.02 7.83 28.38
N GLU A 182 4.04 8.69 28.30
CA GLU A 182 5.23 8.63 29.17
C GLU A 182 4.86 8.76 30.66
N ALA A 183 4.02 9.75 31.01
CA ALA A 183 3.56 9.96 32.38
C ALA A 183 2.75 8.75 32.92
N SER A 184 1.91 8.16 32.07
CA SER A 184 1.09 7.00 32.41
C SER A 184 1.96 5.75 32.62
N ALA A 185 2.98 5.54 31.78
CA ALA A 185 3.94 4.45 31.94
C ALA A 185 4.80 4.58 33.21
N CYS A 186 4.99 5.80 33.72
CA CYS A 186 5.68 6.06 34.98
C CYS A 186 4.81 5.90 36.23
N ALA A 187 3.48 5.93 36.11
CA ALA A 187 2.56 5.85 37.24
C ALA A 187 2.64 4.45 37.89
N GLY A 188 3.50 4.32 38.92
CA GLY A 188 3.71 3.07 39.67
C GLY A 188 5.13 2.50 39.68
N ARG A 189 6.11 3.16 39.04
CA ARG A 189 7.53 2.77 39.09
C ARG A 189 8.38 3.78 39.87
N SER A 190 9.11 3.30 40.89
CA SER A 190 10.07 4.09 41.67
C SER A 190 11.38 4.39 40.93
N ASP A 191 11.63 3.67 39.84
CA ASP A 191 12.95 3.59 39.20
C ASP A 191 12.97 4.45 37.93
N GLY A 192 13.06 5.77 38.12
CA GLY A 192 13.44 6.72 37.07
C GLY A 192 12.40 6.92 35.96
N CYS A 193 11.50 7.88 36.16
CA CYS A 193 10.68 8.43 35.09
C CYS A 193 11.53 9.35 34.18
N GLY A 194 11.43 9.22 32.86
CA GLY A 194 12.23 9.99 31.88
C GLY A 194 12.69 9.23 30.62
N LYS A 195 12.29 7.96 30.45
CA LYS A 195 12.48 7.22 29.19
C LYS A 195 11.31 7.49 28.24
N LYS A 196 11.62 7.67 26.95
CA LYS A 196 10.61 7.73 25.87
C LYS A 196 9.71 6.50 25.93
N VAL A 197 8.41 6.70 25.69
CA VAL A 197 7.47 5.58 25.59
C VAL A 197 7.80 4.77 24.34
N ASP A 198 7.78 3.45 24.48
CA ASP A 198 7.84 2.56 23.32
C ASP A 198 6.46 2.55 22.65
N VAL A 199 6.30 3.32 21.58
CA VAL A 199 5.05 3.38 20.82
C VAL A 199 4.78 2.05 20.11
N ALA A 200 5.82 1.30 19.71
CA ALA A 200 5.66 -0.02 19.10
C ALA A 200 5.13 -1.05 20.12
N ALA A 201 5.44 -0.90 21.41
CA ALA A 201 4.86 -1.74 22.46
C ALA A 201 3.32 -1.64 22.53
N GLN A 202 2.73 -0.49 22.16
CA GLN A 202 1.26 -0.37 22.07
C GLN A 202 0.67 -1.26 20.98
N LEU A 203 1.36 -1.46 19.85
CA LEU A 203 0.94 -2.42 18.83
C LEU A 203 0.91 -3.85 19.39
N THR A 204 1.88 -4.19 20.23
CA THR A 204 1.93 -5.52 20.88
C THR A 204 0.79 -5.72 21.87
N GLU A 205 0.36 -4.66 22.56
CA GLU A 205 -0.80 -4.72 23.46
C GLU A 205 -2.12 -4.88 22.69
N VAL A 206 -2.30 -4.12 21.60
CA VAL A 206 -3.54 -4.12 20.82
C VAL A 206 -3.66 -5.35 19.93
N PHE A 207 -2.53 -5.78 19.35
CA PHE A 207 -2.42 -6.86 18.37
C PHE A 207 -1.36 -7.89 18.79
N PRO A 208 -1.58 -8.64 19.89
CA PRO A 208 -0.57 -9.53 20.45
C PRO A 208 -0.19 -10.70 19.53
N ASN A 209 -1.11 -11.24 18.75
CA ASN A 209 -0.81 -12.37 17.86
C ASN A 209 -0.08 -11.88 16.61
N SER A 210 -0.53 -10.79 16.00
CA SER A 210 0.12 -10.16 14.86
C SER A 210 1.52 -9.69 15.22
N SER A 211 1.68 -9.01 16.36
CA SER A 211 2.98 -8.52 16.82
C SER A 211 3.93 -9.67 17.16
N ARG A 212 3.43 -10.78 17.72
CA ARG A 212 4.24 -12.00 17.91
C ARG A 212 4.68 -12.60 16.57
N PHE A 213 3.77 -12.68 15.60
CA PHE A 213 4.07 -13.23 14.27
C PHE A 213 5.08 -12.38 13.51
N PHE A 214 4.79 -11.08 13.32
CA PHE A 214 5.69 -10.17 12.60
C PHE A 214 6.98 -9.92 13.37
N GLY A 215 6.92 -9.74 14.69
CA GLY A 215 8.10 -9.58 15.56
C GLY A 215 9.04 -10.79 15.58
N HIS A 216 8.59 -11.95 15.11
CA HIS A 216 9.48 -13.08 14.86
C HIS A 216 10.35 -12.85 13.62
N PHE A 217 9.86 -12.18 12.58
CA PHE A 217 10.56 -11.99 11.30
C PHE A 217 11.10 -10.58 11.08
N SER A 218 10.64 -9.60 11.83
CA SER A 218 11.07 -8.22 11.72
C SER A 218 11.17 -7.52 13.06
N ASP A 219 11.96 -6.45 13.07
CA ASP A 219 11.92 -5.45 14.12
C ASP A 219 11.08 -4.27 13.62
N LEU A 220 10.23 -3.69 14.47
CA LEU A 220 9.50 -2.47 14.16
C LEU A 220 9.87 -1.44 15.21
N LYS A 221 10.45 -0.33 14.77
CA LYS A 221 10.87 0.76 15.63
C LYS A 221 10.09 2.02 15.31
N VAL A 222 9.71 2.73 16.36
CA VAL A 222 9.08 4.05 16.27
C VAL A 222 9.95 5.01 17.07
N ASP A 223 10.84 5.70 16.37
CA ASP A 223 11.65 6.77 16.93
C ASP A 223 10.94 8.10 16.75
N TYR A 224 11.01 8.96 17.76
CA TYR A 224 10.42 10.29 17.69
C TYR A 224 11.20 11.33 18.49
N GLU A 225 11.09 12.59 18.10
CA GLU A 225 11.63 13.72 18.83
C GLU A 225 10.58 14.84 18.92
N ILE A 226 10.31 15.32 20.13
CA ILE A 226 9.45 16.48 20.36
C ILE A 226 10.31 17.73 20.24
N MET A 227 10.02 18.53 19.22
CA MET A 227 10.73 19.77 18.89
C MET A 227 9.86 20.97 19.23
N SER A 228 10.50 22.13 19.45
CA SER A 228 9.80 23.41 19.62
C SER A 228 10.46 24.47 18.74
N VAL A 229 9.66 25.09 17.87
CA VAL A 229 10.09 26.19 16.99
C VAL A 229 9.09 27.32 17.15
N GLU A 230 9.57 28.53 17.43
CA GLU A 230 8.72 29.73 17.62
C GLU A 230 7.61 29.53 18.68
N GLY A 231 7.89 28.74 19.72
CA GLY A 231 6.95 28.46 20.82
C GLY A 231 5.86 27.44 20.49
N LYS A 232 5.88 26.84 19.29
CA LYS A 232 4.98 25.76 18.89
C LYS A 232 5.72 24.43 18.89
N GLU A 233 5.10 23.42 19.48
CA GLU A 233 5.66 22.08 19.56
C GLU A 233 5.18 21.21 18.40
N PHE A 234 6.02 20.28 17.97
CA PHE A 234 5.68 19.26 16.97
C PHE A 234 6.55 18.02 17.19
N THR A 235 6.14 16.89 16.61
CA THR A 235 6.90 15.64 16.66
C THR A 235 7.54 15.37 15.31
N LYS A 236 8.84 15.12 15.28
CA LYS A 236 9.52 14.43 14.17
C LYS A 236 9.45 12.94 14.44
N ALA A 237 8.82 12.17 13.56
CA ALA A 237 8.67 10.72 13.71
C ALA A 237 9.41 9.98 12.60
N ALA A 238 10.05 8.87 12.97
CA ALA A 238 10.65 7.90 12.07
C ALA A 238 10.17 6.50 12.45
N ILE A 239 9.48 5.83 11.52
CA ILE A 239 9.04 4.44 11.68
C ILE A 239 9.92 3.60 10.79
N SER A 240 10.77 2.75 11.36
CA SER A 240 11.63 1.86 10.59
C SER A 240 11.32 0.39 10.89
N SER A 241 11.56 -0.45 9.89
CA SER A 241 11.48 -1.89 10.07
C SER A 241 12.68 -2.59 9.46
N SER A 242 13.20 -3.59 10.16
CA SER A 242 14.35 -4.41 9.74
C SER A 242 13.89 -5.87 9.63
N LEU A 243 14.43 -6.64 8.69
CA LEU A 243 14.08 -8.06 8.52
C LEU A 243 15.14 -8.97 9.16
N PHE A 244 14.68 -10.00 9.87
CA PHE A 244 15.52 -11.07 10.40
C PHE A 244 15.54 -12.24 9.41
N LEU A 245 16.38 -12.15 8.37
CA LEU A 245 16.46 -13.19 7.33
C LEU A 245 16.82 -14.56 7.89
N ASN A 246 17.63 -14.63 8.96
CA ASN A 246 17.93 -15.88 9.65
C ASN A 246 16.69 -16.57 10.25
N LYS A 247 15.82 -15.81 10.93
CA LYS A 247 14.56 -16.34 11.48
C LYS A 247 13.54 -16.65 10.38
N LEU A 248 13.50 -15.83 9.34
CA LEU A 248 12.68 -16.12 8.16
C LEU A 248 13.13 -17.43 7.49
N ASN A 249 14.44 -17.70 7.44
CA ASN A 249 14.99 -18.91 6.86
C ASN A 249 14.60 -20.18 7.62
N ASP A 250 14.40 -20.11 8.93
CA ASP A 250 13.96 -21.25 9.75
C ASP A 250 12.54 -21.72 9.36
N ASP A 251 11.64 -20.78 9.04
CA ASP A 251 10.23 -21.07 8.75
C ASP A 251 9.88 -21.08 7.24
N PHE A 252 10.64 -20.32 6.44
CA PHE A 252 10.42 -20.02 5.02
C PHE A 252 11.77 -19.89 4.26
N PRO A 253 12.56 -20.97 4.14
CA PRO A 253 13.91 -20.95 3.60
C PRO A 253 14.00 -20.44 2.14
N TRP A 254 13.02 -20.75 1.29
CA TRP A 254 13.06 -20.31 -0.11
C TRP A 254 12.71 -18.83 -0.26
N THR A 255 11.87 -18.31 0.64
CA THR A 255 11.56 -16.88 0.74
C THR A 255 12.75 -16.12 1.28
N ALA A 256 13.38 -16.62 2.35
CA ALA A 256 14.59 -16.03 2.90
C ALA A 256 15.74 -16.00 1.88
N ALA A 257 16.01 -17.11 1.19
CA ALA A 257 17.03 -17.15 0.14
C ALA A 257 16.72 -16.20 -1.03
N HIS A 258 15.44 -16.04 -1.39
CA HIS A 258 15.06 -15.06 -2.41
C HIS A 258 15.31 -13.62 -1.96
N LEU A 259 14.96 -13.26 -0.73
CA LEU A 259 15.24 -11.92 -0.18
C LEU A 259 16.73 -11.67 0.04
N ASP A 260 17.49 -12.69 0.43
CA ASP A 260 18.96 -12.64 0.57
C ASP A 260 19.62 -12.32 -0.78
N ASN A 261 19.15 -12.91 -1.88
CA ASN A 261 19.60 -12.57 -3.23
C ASN A 261 19.32 -11.11 -3.64
N LEU A 262 18.37 -10.44 -2.96
CA LEU A 262 18.06 -9.03 -3.17
C LEU A 262 18.95 -8.11 -2.31
N GLU A 263 19.80 -8.62 -1.42
CA GLU A 263 20.60 -7.79 -0.51
C GLU A 263 21.50 -6.78 -1.27
N GLY A 264 21.37 -5.48 -0.94
CA GLY A 264 22.16 -4.40 -1.56
C GLY A 264 21.86 -4.11 -3.04
N THR A 265 20.70 -4.56 -3.53
CA THR A 265 20.35 -4.53 -4.95
C THR A 265 19.21 -3.58 -5.29
N LEU A 266 18.52 -3.06 -4.28
CA LEU A 266 17.50 -2.04 -4.41
C LEU A 266 17.74 -0.96 -3.35
N ARG A 267 17.69 0.30 -3.76
CA ARG A 267 17.54 1.46 -2.89
C ARG A 267 16.61 2.46 -3.55
N ALA A 268 15.57 2.85 -2.84
CA ALA A 268 14.59 3.83 -3.26
C ALA A 268 14.48 4.91 -2.19
N ASP A 269 14.66 6.17 -2.59
CA ASP A 269 14.40 7.35 -1.78
C ASP A 269 13.22 8.10 -2.39
N MET A 270 12.13 8.18 -1.64
CA MET A 270 10.87 8.76 -2.06
C MET A 270 10.56 9.98 -1.20
N ARG A 271 10.38 11.13 -1.84
CA ARG A 271 10.03 12.40 -1.18
C ARG A 271 8.69 12.89 -1.69
N PHE A 272 7.72 12.97 -0.79
CA PHE A 272 6.40 13.52 -1.08
C PHE A 272 6.41 15.00 -0.70
N LEU A 273 6.16 15.87 -1.68
CA LEU A 273 6.11 17.32 -1.53
C LEU A 273 4.69 17.83 -1.81
N ASN A 274 4.24 18.83 -1.07
CA ASN A 274 2.99 19.52 -1.38
C ASN A 274 3.15 20.50 -2.57
N GLU A 275 2.07 21.21 -2.93
CA GLU A 275 2.09 22.23 -4.01
C GLU A 275 3.11 23.36 -3.82
N PHE A 276 3.57 23.61 -2.58
CA PHE A 276 4.58 24.62 -2.26
C PHE A 276 6.02 24.08 -2.31
N GLY A 277 6.20 22.79 -2.60
CA GLY A 277 7.51 22.12 -2.58
C GLY A 277 7.99 21.74 -1.18
N HIS A 278 7.14 21.84 -0.16
CA HIS A 278 7.46 21.45 1.21
C HIS A 278 7.21 19.96 1.44
N LYS A 279 8.13 19.30 2.13
CA LYS A 279 8.14 17.85 2.37
C LYS A 279 7.09 17.46 3.40
N ILE A 280 6.21 16.53 3.03
CA ILE A 280 5.16 15.97 3.90
C ILE A 280 5.48 14.56 4.40
N LEU A 281 6.21 13.77 3.61
CA LEU A 281 6.61 12.40 3.92
C LEU A 281 7.91 12.06 3.17
N GLU A 282 8.78 11.31 3.82
CA GLU A 282 9.95 10.67 3.22
C GLU A 282 9.85 9.16 3.45
N VAL A 283 10.05 8.37 2.39
CA VAL A 283 10.08 6.91 2.47
C VAL A 283 11.39 6.42 1.89
N LYS A 284 12.15 5.66 2.68
CA LYS A 284 13.37 4.98 2.24
C LYS A 284 13.11 3.49 2.25
N ALA A 285 13.32 2.83 1.13
CA ALA A 285 13.27 1.39 1.02
C ALA A 285 14.59 0.90 0.45
N GLN A 286 15.22 -0.07 1.11
CA GLN A 286 16.50 -0.60 0.68
C GLN A 286 16.63 -2.06 1.13
N THR A 287 17.57 -2.78 0.56
CA THR A 287 17.73 -4.21 0.85
C THR A 287 19.00 -4.54 1.65
N ASP A 288 19.70 -3.55 2.19
CA ASP A 288 20.93 -3.71 2.99
C ASP A 288 20.70 -3.53 4.51
N GLU A 289 20.31 -2.33 4.94
CA GLU A 289 19.97 -1.96 6.32
C GLU A 289 18.50 -1.50 6.39
N ASP A 290 17.80 -1.57 7.54
CA ASP A 290 16.39 -1.13 7.72
C ASP A 290 15.56 -1.11 6.43
N PHE A 291 14.91 -2.23 6.11
CA PHE A 291 14.33 -2.46 4.78
C PHE A 291 13.32 -1.39 4.35
N LEU A 292 12.71 -0.71 5.31
CA LEU A 292 11.73 0.34 5.10
C LEU A 292 11.78 1.36 6.24
N THR A 293 11.83 2.64 5.90
CA THR A 293 11.74 3.76 6.84
C THR A 293 10.76 4.81 6.33
N PHE A 294 9.82 5.23 7.18
CA PHE A 294 8.93 6.36 6.97
C PHE A 294 9.34 7.50 7.87
N SER A 295 9.44 8.73 7.37
CA SER A 295 9.79 9.91 8.17
C SER A 295 8.87 11.08 7.85
N PHE A 296 8.28 11.68 8.88
CA PHE A 296 7.33 12.79 8.74
C PHE A 296 7.29 13.64 10.01
N CYS A 297 6.63 14.81 9.93
CA CYS A 297 6.35 15.64 11.09
C CYS A 297 4.85 15.71 11.34
N THR A 298 4.46 15.72 12.61
CA THR A 298 3.06 15.82 13.03
C THR A 298 2.87 16.84 14.17
N SER A 299 1.71 17.50 14.17
CA SER A 299 1.28 18.38 15.24
C SER A 299 -0.24 18.40 15.32
N ASN A 300 -0.79 18.22 16.52
CA ASN A 300 -2.23 18.18 16.81
C ASN A 300 -3.00 17.18 15.91
N GLY A 301 -2.42 16.01 15.62
CA GLY A 301 -3.07 14.99 14.78
C GLY A 301 -3.11 15.32 13.30
N LYS A 302 -2.25 16.23 12.85
CA LYS A 302 -2.13 16.67 11.45
C LYS A 302 -0.73 16.45 10.94
N VAL A 303 -0.61 16.24 9.63
CA VAL A 303 0.67 16.29 8.94
C VAL A 303 1.17 17.73 8.95
N LEU A 304 2.44 17.92 9.32
CA LEU A 304 3.11 19.22 9.34
C LEU A 304 4.21 19.23 8.26
N PRO A 305 4.01 19.93 7.13
CA PRO A 305 5.04 20.03 6.10
C PRO A 305 6.32 20.70 6.61
N THR A 306 7.43 20.42 5.94
CA THR A 306 8.74 21.01 6.26
C THR A 306 9.45 21.55 5.02
N ASP A 307 10.19 22.65 5.18
CA ASP A 307 11.03 23.19 4.11
C ASP A 307 12.27 22.31 3.84
N GLY A 308 13.09 22.71 2.86
CA GLY A 308 14.34 22.01 2.52
C GLY A 308 15.40 21.98 3.63
N PHE A 309 15.23 22.77 4.70
CA PHE A 309 16.09 22.81 5.88
C PHE A 309 15.46 22.07 7.08
N GLY A 310 14.26 21.50 6.93
CA GLY A 310 13.53 20.81 7.98
C GLY A 310 12.83 21.74 8.98
N LYS A 311 12.58 23.01 8.62
CA LYS A 311 11.76 23.95 9.39
C LYS A 311 10.27 23.65 9.15
N PRO A 312 9.42 23.61 10.19
CA PRO A 312 8.00 23.34 10.03
C PRO A 312 7.20 24.50 9.42
N GLU A 313 6.26 24.18 8.54
CA GLU A 313 5.36 25.13 7.87
C GLU A 313 3.92 25.02 8.39
N TYR A 314 3.65 25.68 9.51
CA TYR A 314 2.36 25.57 10.23
C TYR A 314 1.14 26.10 9.47
N ARG A 315 1.32 26.90 8.42
CA ARG A 315 0.19 27.40 7.61
C ARG A 315 -0.31 26.36 6.61
N GLU A 316 0.46 25.31 6.41
CA GLU A 316 0.22 24.24 5.43
C GLU A 316 -0.08 22.91 6.12
N ASP A 317 -0.32 22.93 7.44
CA ASP A 317 -0.73 21.74 8.17
C ASP A 317 -2.07 21.21 7.63
N PHE A 318 -2.23 19.88 7.58
CA PHE A 318 -3.46 19.30 7.09
C PHE A 318 -3.87 18.03 7.82
N SER A 319 -5.18 17.83 7.86
CA SER A 319 -5.87 16.69 8.46
C SER A 319 -6.49 15.91 7.31
N PHE A 320 -6.27 14.60 7.24
CA PHE A 320 -6.86 13.75 6.20
C PHE A 320 -8.39 13.81 6.22
N LYS A 321 -9.02 13.93 7.40
CA LYS A 321 -10.50 14.00 7.51
C LYS A 321 -11.11 15.27 6.91
N ASN A 322 -10.35 16.36 6.85
CA ASN A 322 -10.79 17.66 6.32
C ASN A 322 -10.22 17.95 4.93
N LEU A 323 -9.54 16.98 4.33
CA LEU A 323 -8.87 17.12 3.05
C LEU A 323 -9.90 17.16 1.93
N THR A 324 -9.96 18.27 1.19
CA THR A 324 -10.77 18.39 -0.02
C THR A 324 -9.94 18.12 -1.26
N VAL A 325 -8.75 18.73 -1.35
CA VAL A 325 -7.80 18.49 -2.44
C VAL A 325 -6.40 18.43 -1.84
N LEU A 326 -5.56 17.53 -2.34
CA LEU A 326 -4.14 17.49 -2.02
C LEU A 326 -3.34 17.05 -3.25
N PRO A 327 -2.78 18.00 -4.02
CA PRO A 327 -1.79 17.68 -5.02
C PRO A 327 -0.46 17.38 -4.32
N VAL A 328 0.19 16.28 -4.71
CA VAL A 328 1.47 15.83 -4.16
C VAL A 328 2.42 15.48 -5.29
N ASP A 329 3.61 16.05 -5.23
CA ASP A 329 4.73 15.65 -6.06
C ASP A 329 5.56 14.59 -5.34
N LEU A 330 5.53 13.35 -5.84
CA LEU A 330 6.43 12.29 -5.41
C LEU A 330 7.70 12.32 -6.27
N TYR A 331 8.83 12.66 -5.66
CA TYR A 331 10.16 12.51 -6.25
C TYR A 331 10.77 11.18 -5.83
N LEU A 332 11.09 10.32 -6.80
CA LEU A 332 11.75 9.04 -6.62
C LEU A 332 13.18 9.08 -7.17
N ASP A 333 14.13 8.79 -6.30
CA ASP A 333 15.50 8.41 -6.66
C ASP A 333 15.64 6.89 -6.47
N LEU A 334 15.92 6.16 -7.55
CA LEU A 334 15.97 4.70 -7.57
C LEU A 334 17.35 4.22 -8.00
N TYR A 335 17.90 3.28 -7.23
CA TYR A 335 19.09 2.52 -7.57
C TYR A 335 18.74 1.04 -7.58
N THR A 336 19.05 0.36 -8.68
CA THR A 336 18.93 -1.10 -8.76
C THR A 336 20.20 -1.72 -9.29
N LYS A 337 20.49 -2.95 -8.85
CA LYS A 337 21.57 -3.78 -9.36
C LYS A 337 21.00 -5.12 -9.80
N ALA A 338 21.16 -5.47 -11.07
CA ALA A 338 20.69 -6.74 -11.62
C ALA A 338 21.74 -7.33 -12.57
N ASN A 339 22.12 -8.59 -12.37
CA ASN A 339 23.07 -9.32 -13.23
C ASN A 339 24.39 -8.56 -13.50
N GLY A 340 24.91 -7.85 -12.50
CA GLY A 340 26.15 -7.06 -12.61
C GLY A 340 26.01 -5.68 -13.25
N LEU A 341 24.84 -5.36 -13.80
CA LEU A 341 24.45 -4.01 -14.21
C LEU A 341 23.92 -3.21 -13.01
N LYS A 342 24.15 -1.90 -13.05
CA LYS A 342 23.66 -0.93 -12.07
C LYS A 342 22.86 0.12 -12.82
N PHE A 343 21.62 0.32 -12.40
CA PHE A 343 20.72 1.33 -12.91
C PHE A 343 20.55 2.41 -11.85
N SER A 344 20.75 3.67 -12.23
CA SER A 344 20.50 4.81 -11.36
C SER A 344 19.57 5.78 -12.05
N THR A 345 18.36 5.87 -11.53
CA THR A 345 17.28 6.72 -11.97
C THR A 345 17.15 7.84 -10.95
N LYS A 346 17.26 9.11 -11.37
CA LYS A 346 17.18 10.25 -10.46
C LYS A 346 16.06 11.20 -10.86
N GLY A 347 15.34 11.70 -9.86
CA GLY A 347 14.31 12.72 -10.04
C GLY A 347 13.12 12.26 -10.89
N LEU A 348 12.74 10.97 -10.83
CA LEU A 348 11.45 10.57 -11.38
C LEU A 348 10.36 11.31 -10.59
N ARG A 349 9.49 12.05 -11.28
CA ARG A 349 8.39 12.80 -10.68
C ARG A 349 7.10 12.07 -10.98
N ILE A 350 6.36 11.77 -9.93
CA ILE A 350 5.03 11.17 -9.99
C ILE A 350 4.07 12.18 -9.37
N LEU A 351 3.07 12.60 -10.13
CA LEU A 351 1.99 13.44 -9.67
C LEU A 351 0.96 12.55 -8.98
N VAL A 352 0.60 12.89 -7.75
CA VAL A 352 -0.42 12.22 -6.95
C VAL A 352 -1.47 13.27 -6.56
N ASP A 353 -2.64 13.20 -7.17
CA ASP A 353 -3.74 14.12 -6.93
C ASP A 353 -4.83 13.42 -6.12
N TYR A 354 -5.06 13.89 -4.90
CA TYR A 354 -6.23 13.51 -4.09
C TYR A 354 -7.33 14.56 -4.26
N GLU A 355 -8.57 14.11 -4.49
CA GLU A 355 -9.76 14.94 -4.52
C GLU A 355 -10.91 14.25 -3.76
N LYS A 356 -11.52 14.97 -2.82
CA LYS A 356 -12.78 14.59 -2.19
C LYS A 356 -13.94 15.12 -3.03
N LEU A 357 -14.74 14.22 -3.56
CA LEU A 357 -16.04 14.47 -4.16
C LEU A 357 -17.12 14.35 -3.06
N ASP A 358 -18.35 14.76 -3.33
CA ASP A 358 -19.43 14.82 -2.31
C ASP A 358 -19.56 13.54 -1.48
N GLU A 359 -19.64 12.38 -2.15
CA GLU A 359 -19.76 11.06 -1.51
C GLU A 359 -18.69 10.07 -2.01
N ALA A 360 -17.64 10.58 -2.65
CA ALA A 360 -16.56 9.77 -3.19
C ALA A 360 -15.20 10.43 -2.97
N MET A 361 -14.15 9.66 -3.16
CA MET A 361 -12.77 10.16 -3.20
C MET A 361 -12.11 9.64 -4.47
N LEU A 362 -11.33 10.48 -5.13
CA LEU A 362 -10.50 10.13 -6.28
C LEU A 362 -9.03 10.37 -5.93
N LEU A 363 -8.22 9.33 -6.04
CA LEU A 363 -6.76 9.40 -6.01
C LEU A 363 -6.25 9.10 -7.42
N SER A 364 -5.62 10.08 -8.08
CA SER A 364 -5.02 9.93 -9.40
C SER A 364 -3.51 9.96 -9.29
N ILE A 365 -2.84 8.93 -9.82
CA ILE A 365 -1.38 8.82 -9.86
C ILE A 365 -0.96 8.79 -11.31
N ARG A 366 -0.08 9.70 -11.74
CA ARG A 366 0.47 9.76 -13.10
C ARG A 366 1.92 10.22 -13.10
N SER A 367 2.66 9.85 -14.12
CA SER A 367 3.99 10.42 -14.39
C SER A 367 3.91 11.33 -15.61
N ASP A 368 4.56 12.48 -15.55
CA ASP A 368 4.62 13.47 -16.63
C ASP A 368 6.05 13.78 -17.10
N ASN A 369 7.07 13.19 -16.46
CA ASN A 369 8.46 13.47 -16.76
C ASN A 369 9.23 12.27 -17.30
N LEU A 370 10.04 12.53 -18.33
CA LEU A 370 11.02 11.57 -18.84
C LEU A 370 12.19 11.50 -17.87
N VAL A 371 12.70 10.30 -17.62
CA VAL A 371 13.76 10.10 -16.63
C VAL A 371 15.08 9.79 -17.30
N ASP A 372 16.13 10.49 -16.87
CA ASP A 372 17.51 10.11 -17.18
C ASP A 372 17.89 8.93 -16.27
N THR A 373 17.91 7.72 -16.85
CA THR A 373 18.39 6.52 -16.16
C THR A 373 19.76 6.17 -16.68
N ARG A 374 20.76 6.21 -15.80
CA ARG A 374 22.13 5.87 -16.14
C ARG A 374 22.38 4.39 -15.92
N VAL A 375 23.00 3.75 -16.90
CA VAL A 375 23.36 2.33 -16.81
C VAL A 375 24.87 2.17 -16.75
N SER A 376 25.35 1.43 -15.75
CA SER A 376 26.78 1.16 -15.56
C SER A 376 27.05 -0.27 -15.11
N GLY A 377 28.32 -0.67 -15.04
CA GLY A 377 28.72 -1.99 -14.57
C GLY A 377 29.02 -2.97 -15.71
N MET A 378 28.96 -4.26 -15.40
CA MET A 378 29.28 -5.35 -16.33
C MET A 378 28.17 -6.40 -16.28
N ALA A 379 27.43 -6.57 -17.37
CA ALA A 379 26.45 -7.64 -17.47
C ALA A 379 27.12 -9.02 -17.34
N MET A 380 26.47 -9.90 -16.60
CA MET A 380 26.98 -11.24 -16.27
C MET A 380 28.39 -11.22 -15.66
N TYR A 381 28.80 -10.08 -15.09
CA TYR A 381 30.13 -9.83 -14.54
C TYR A 381 31.30 -9.89 -15.54
N VAL A 382 31.01 -9.99 -16.85
CA VAL A 382 32.05 -10.17 -17.90
C VAL A 382 31.91 -9.22 -19.08
N LEU A 383 30.71 -8.71 -19.36
CA LEU A 383 30.45 -7.84 -20.50
C LEU A 383 30.26 -6.40 -20.03
N PRO A 384 31.17 -5.46 -20.32
CA PRO A 384 30.97 -4.05 -20.02
C PRO A 384 29.67 -3.52 -20.62
N SER A 385 29.00 -2.58 -19.95
CA SER A 385 27.73 -2.01 -20.42
C SER A 385 27.80 -1.50 -21.87
N TRP A 386 28.88 -0.83 -22.27
CA TRP A 386 29.09 -0.35 -23.64
C TRP A 386 29.12 -1.46 -24.71
N SER A 387 29.53 -2.68 -24.33
CA SER A 387 29.60 -3.82 -25.26
C SER A 387 28.23 -4.45 -25.49
N ILE A 388 27.31 -4.28 -24.54
CA ILE A 388 25.90 -4.68 -24.68
C ILE A 388 25.25 -3.81 -25.74
N ASP A 389 25.55 -2.51 -25.77
CA ASP A 389 25.02 -1.57 -26.77
C ASP A 389 25.41 -1.95 -28.22
N TRP A 390 26.41 -2.80 -28.44
CA TRP A 390 26.73 -3.35 -29.78
C TRP A 390 25.86 -4.54 -30.18
N LEU A 391 25.29 -5.24 -29.21
CA LEU A 391 24.39 -6.37 -29.41
C LEU A 391 22.91 -5.92 -29.44
N LEU A 392 22.65 -4.70 -29.00
CA LEU A 392 21.35 -4.04 -29.04
C LEU A 392 21.29 -3.08 -30.26
N PRO A 393 20.10 -2.88 -30.86
CA PRO A 393 19.90 -1.93 -31.95
C PRO A 393 19.98 -0.46 -31.48
N SER A 394 19.86 -0.23 -30.16
CA SER A 394 19.94 1.06 -29.48
C SER A 394 20.56 0.88 -28.09
N SER A 395 21.05 1.96 -27.48
CA SER A 395 21.61 1.89 -26.12
C SER A 395 20.54 1.54 -25.08
N MET A 396 20.92 0.91 -23.96
CA MET A 396 19.96 0.62 -22.88
C MET A 396 19.26 1.88 -22.34
N GLU A 397 19.97 3.02 -22.33
CA GLU A 397 19.42 4.31 -21.87
C GLU A 397 18.33 4.82 -22.82
N GLU A 398 18.57 4.72 -24.14
CA GLU A 398 17.59 5.06 -25.17
C GLU A 398 16.35 4.15 -25.12
N LEU A 399 16.54 2.85 -24.87
CA LEU A 399 15.42 1.91 -24.71
C LEU A 399 14.55 2.23 -23.50
N ILE A 400 15.16 2.61 -22.38
CA ILE A 400 14.43 3.07 -21.18
C ILE A 400 13.69 4.37 -21.49
N PHE A 401 14.34 5.31 -22.20
CA PHE A 401 13.74 6.56 -22.62
C PHE A 401 12.51 6.35 -23.52
N ASP A 402 12.60 5.44 -24.51
CA ASP A 402 11.50 5.10 -25.41
C ASP A 402 10.34 4.44 -24.66
N PHE A 403 10.66 3.52 -23.76
CA PHE A 403 9.65 2.88 -22.91
C PHE A 403 8.91 3.90 -22.03
N SER A 404 9.65 4.79 -21.34
CA SER A 404 9.07 5.87 -20.55
C SER A 404 8.26 6.84 -21.41
N SER A 405 8.72 7.16 -22.62
CA SER A 405 8.01 8.02 -23.57
C SER A 405 6.65 7.46 -23.96
N VAL A 406 6.58 6.15 -24.24
CA VAL A 406 5.31 5.48 -24.55
C VAL A 406 4.36 5.48 -23.35
N MET A 407 4.86 5.25 -22.14
CA MET A 407 4.02 5.35 -20.94
C MET A 407 3.50 6.77 -20.71
N ILE A 408 4.32 7.81 -20.86
CA ILE A 408 3.90 9.20 -20.67
C ILE A 408 2.93 9.66 -21.77
N GLN A 409 3.04 9.13 -22.99
CA GLN A 409 2.14 9.44 -24.10
C GLN A 409 0.94 8.48 -24.21
N ALA A 410 0.84 7.50 -23.31
CA ALA A 410 -0.24 6.52 -23.31
C ALA A 410 -1.62 7.20 -23.23
N ASN A 411 -2.66 6.47 -23.62
CA ASN A 411 -4.05 6.92 -23.49
C ASN A 411 -4.35 8.22 -24.26
N ASN A 412 -3.75 8.40 -25.45
CA ASN A 412 -3.87 9.62 -26.27
C ASN A 412 -3.28 10.88 -25.60
N GLY A 413 -2.18 10.73 -24.88
CA GLY A 413 -1.48 11.85 -24.22
C GLY A 413 -1.96 12.17 -22.80
N GLU A 414 -2.89 11.38 -22.23
CA GLU A 414 -3.22 11.46 -20.81
C GLU A 414 -2.12 10.84 -19.90
N GLY A 415 -1.27 10.00 -20.49
CA GLY A 415 -0.23 9.25 -19.81
C GLY A 415 -0.74 7.99 -19.11
N SER A 416 0.18 7.17 -18.64
CA SER A 416 -0.13 6.03 -17.77
C SER A 416 -0.61 6.54 -16.42
N PHE A 417 -1.73 6.00 -15.95
CA PHE A 417 -2.30 6.43 -14.68
C PHE A 417 -2.89 5.27 -13.88
N VAL A 418 -2.99 5.50 -12.58
CA VAL A 418 -3.79 4.70 -11.65
C VAL A 418 -4.78 5.63 -10.96
N LYS A 419 -6.05 5.24 -10.94
CA LYS A 419 -7.14 5.92 -10.26
C LYS A 419 -7.73 5.00 -9.22
N ILE A 420 -7.79 5.46 -7.97
CA ILE A 420 -8.55 4.78 -6.91
C ILE A 420 -9.75 5.64 -6.60
N MET A 421 -10.95 5.09 -6.74
CA MET A 421 -12.20 5.75 -6.42
C MET A 421 -12.90 5.01 -5.29
N CYS A 422 -13.25 5.72 -4.22
CA CYS A 422 -13.97 5.13 -3.09
C CYS A 422 -15.33 5.79 -2.95
N ASP A 423 -16.37 5.13 -3.44
CA ASP A 423 -17.77 5.52 -3.31
C ASP A 423 -18.31 5.07 -1.93
N ALA A 424 -18.86 6.03 -1.18
CA ALA A 424 -19.47 5.79 0.12
C ALA A 424 -20.91 6.34 0.24
N GLN A 425 -21.66 6.44 -0.88
CA GLN A 425 -23.07 6.88 -0.84
C GLN A 425 -23.90 5.96 0.10
N ASP A 426 -23.68 4.64 0.00
CA ASP A 426 -24.20 3.65 0.93
C ASP A 426 -23.14 3.30 1.98
N LYS A 427 -23.33 3.78 3.22
CA LYS A 427 -22.38 3.59 4.33
C LYS A 427 -22.19 2.12 4.72
N ASP A 428 -23.14 1.24 4.41
CA ASP A 428 -23.04 -0.18 4.71
C ASP A 428 -22.43 -1.00 3.56
N ASN A 429 -22.35 -0.40 2.36
CA ASN A 429 -21.89 -1.02 1.11
C ASN A 429 -20.98 -0.07 0.31
N ALA A 430 -19.99 0.53 0.97
CA ALA A 430 -18.96 1.31 0.29
C ALA A 430 -18.26 0.46 -0.77
N LYS A 431 -17.92 1.10 -1.89
CA LYS A 431 -17.28 0.45 -3.03
C LYS A 431 -15.97 1.13 -3.34
N THR A 432 -14.93 0.31 -3.53
CA THR A 432 -13.61 0.78 -3.94
C THR A 432 -13.32 0.28 -5.34
N GLN A 433 -13.09 1.20 -6.26
CA GLN A 433 -12.70 0.94 -7.64
C GLN A 433 -11.23 1.32 -7.85
N LEU A 434 -10.44 0.39 -8.37
CA LEU A 434 -9.09 0.58 -8.86
C LEU A 434 -9.12 0.53 -10.39
N TYR A 435 -8.81 1.64 -11.04
CA TYR A 435 -8.73 1.74 -12.49
C TYR A 435 -7.32 2.16 -12.91
N ALA A 436 -6.62 1.30 -13.64
CA ALA A 436 -5.28 1.57 -14.17
C ALA A 436 -5.30 1.47 -15.69
N SER A 437 -4.58 2.36 -16.37
CA SER A 437 -4.44 2.32 -17.83
C SER A 437 -3.02 2.70 -18.24
N THR A 438 -2.45 1.99 -19.21
CA THR A 438 -1.11 2.24 -19.73
C THR A 438 -0.98 1.79 -21.17
N GLU A 439 0.11 2.16 -21.82
CA GLU A 439 0.55 1.58 -23.08
C GLU A 439 1.90 0.91 -22.89
N VAL A 440 2.09 -0.26 -23.50
CA VAL A 440 3.33 -1.04 -23.43
C VAL A 440 3.77 -1.42 -24.84
N LEU A 441 5.06 -1.24 -25.11
CA LEU A 441 5.68 -1.65 -26.38
C LEU A 441 5.70 -3.17 -26.51
N ASP A 442 5.44 -3.67 -27.72
CA ASP A 442 5.60 -5.08 -28.06
C ASP A 442 6.86 -5.29 -28.89
N ASN A 443 8.01 -5.20 -28.22
CA ASN A 443 9.30 -5.45 -28.84
C ASN A 443 10.18 -6.36 -27.98
N PHE A 444 11.22 -6.90 -28.58
CA PHE A 444 12.14 -7.83 -27.91
C PHE A 444 12.78 -7.22 -26.64
N PHE A 445 13.04 -5.91 -26.61
CA PHE A 445 13.74 -5.26 -25.50
C PHE A 445 12.88 -5.10 -24.27
N VAL A 446 11.62 -4.72 -24.41
CA VAL A 446 10.69 -4.70 -23.29
C VAL A 446 10.53 -6.10 -22.72
N ARG A 447 10.40 -7.12 -23.58
CA ARG A 447 10.35 -8.51 -23.12
C ARG A 447 11.63 -8.92 -22.39
N PHE A 448 12.79 -8.52 -22.88
CA PHE A 448 14.09 -8.81 -22.26
C PHE A 448 14.24 -8.11 -20.90
N GLY A 449 14.04 -6.79 -20.84
CA GLY A 449 14.17 -6.01 -19.61
C GLY A 449 13.15 -6.42 -18.56
N ALA A 450 11.92 -6.72 -18.99
CA ALA A 450 10.88 -7.14 -18.07
C ALA A 450 11.06 -8.61 -17.62
N LYS A 451 11.65 -9.48 -18.46
CA LYS A 451 12.16 -10.79 -18.03
C LYS A 451 13.29 -10.66 -17.01
N MET A 452 14.25 -9.76 -17.22
CA MET A 452 15.28 -9.50 -16.21
C MET A 452 14.65 -9.04 -14.89
N ALA A 453 13.64 -8.18 -14.93
CA ALA A 453 12.91 -7.76 -13.74
C ALA A 453 12.17 -8.94 -13.06
N LEU A 454 11.55 -9.84 -13.82
CA LEU A 454 10.91 -11.04 -13.27
C LEU A 454 11.91 -12.06 -12.72
N ASP A 455 13.05 -12.27 -13.39
CA ASP A 455 14.10 -13.17 -12.87
C ASP A 455 14.65 -12.65 -11.54
N TYR A 456 14.60 -11.33 -11.34
CA TYR A 456 15.13 -10.65 -10.15
C TYR A 456 14.10 -10.52 -9.02
N PHE A 457 12.91 -9.98 -9.32
CA PHE A 457 11.86 -9.69 -8.34
C PHE A 457 10.75 -10.74 -8.30
N GLY A 458 10.69 -11.61 -9.31
CA GLY A 458 9.70 -12.67 -9.41
C GLY A 458 10.02 -13.82 -8.47
N MET A 459 8.95 -14.38 -7.88
CA MET A 459 9.06 -15.53 -6.99
C MET A 459 8.84 -16.82 -7.77
N GLY A 460 9.83 -17.71 -7.79
CA GLY A 460 9.66 -19.05 -8.35
C GLY A 460 8.53 -19.84 -7.67
N PRO A 461 8.08 -20.98 -8.23
CA PRO A 461 6.90 -21.70 -7.73
C PRO A 461 6.98 -22.13 -6.26
N ILE A 462 8.18 -22.46 -5.76
CA ILE A 462 8.40 -22.85 -4.36
C ILE A 462 8.32 -21.63 -3.45
N THR A 463 9.04 -20.55 -3.78
CA THR A 463 8.99 -19.26 -3.08
C THR A 463 7.57 -18.71 -3.04
N SER A 464 6.82 -18.78 -4.15
CA SER A 464 5.41 -18.39 -4.22
C SER A 464 4.50 -19.18 -3.27
N LYS A 465 4.75 -20.49 -3.11
CA LYS A 465 4.03 -21.33 -2.13
C LYS A 465 4.36 -20.95 -0.69
N GLU A 466 5.61 -20.66 -0.39
CA GLU A 466 6.00 -20.19 0.94
C GLU A 466 5.43 -18.80 1.25
N ALA A 467 5.49 -17.87 0.30
CA ALA A 467 4.87 -16.56 0.44
C ALA A 467 3.36 -16.67 0.68
N LYS A 468 2.68 -17.63 0.02
CA LYS A 468 1.28 -17.95 0.29
C LYS A 468 1.06 -18.44 1.74
N LYS A 469 1.92 -19.34 2.23
CA LYS A 469 1.87 -19.85 3.60
C LYS A 469 2.16 -18.74 4.64
N PHE A 470 3.12 -17.86 4.36
CA PHE A 470 3.41 -16.69 5.18
C PHE A 470 2.19 -15.79 5.29
N ARG A 471 1.58 -15.40 4.15
CA ARG A 471 0.35 -14.58 4.13
C ARG A 471 -0.80 -15.24 4.89
N SER A 472 -0.99 -16.56 4.76
CA SER A 472 -2.02 -17.31 5.49
C SER A 472 -1.83 -17.21 7.00
N ARG A 473 -0.60 -17.48 7.51
CA ARG A 473 -0.28 -17.36 8.94
C ARG A 473 -0.38 -15.92 9.45
N ALA A 474 0.01 -14.94 8.63
CA ALA A 474 -0.13 -13.53 8.97
C ALA A 474 -1.61 -13.13 9.12
N LEU A 475 -2.46 -13.51 8.16
CA LEU A 475 -3.90 -13.24 8.21
C LEU A 475 -4.59 -13.97 9.37
N GLU A 476 -4.14 -15.18 9.71
CA GLU A 476 -4.62 -15.91 10.89
C GLU A 476 -4.30 -15.16 12.19
N ALA A 477 -3.07 -14.66 12.34
CA ALA A 477 -2.67 -13.85 13.49
C ALA A 477 -3.48 -12.55 13.61
N ILE A 478 -3.69 -11.86 12.47
CA ILE A 478 -4.50 -10.64 12.37
C ILE A 478 -5.96 -10.90 12.76
N LEU A 479 -6.55 -11.97 12.23
CA LEU A 479 -7.94 -12.35 12.55
C LEU A 479 -8.13 -12.68 14.02
N ALA A 480 -7.17 -13.40 14.63
CA ALA A 480 -7.21 -13.72 16.05
C ALA A 480 -7.23 -12.45 16.92
N ASP A 481 -6.45 -11.43 16.56
CA ASP A 481 -6.46 -10.16 17.28
C ASP A 481 -7.77 -9.41 17.13
N PHE A 482 -8.32 -9.30 15.91
CA PHE A 482 -9.60 -8.62 15.71
C PHE A 482 -10.76 -9.35 16.39
N GLN A 483 -10.73 -10.68 16.45
CA GLN A 483 -11.71 -11.45 17.20
C GLN A 483 -11.67 -11.13 18.70
N ILE A 484 -10.48 -11.09 19.31
CA ILE A 484 -10.31 -10.69 20.72
C ILE A 484 -10.86 -9.27 20.95
N GLN A 485 -10.61 -8.33 20.04
CA GLN A 485 -11.10 -6.96 20.18
C GLN A 485 -12.62 -6.87 20.02
N ALA A 486 -13.20 -7.64 19.09
CA ALA A 486 -14.66 -7.72 18.90
C ALA A 486 -15.35 -8.32 20.14
N GLU A 487 -14.81 -9.40 20.71
CA GLU A 487 -15.32 -10.03 21.94
C GLU A 487 -15.29 -9.05 23.13
N LYS A 488 -14.15 -8.38 23.36
CA LYS A 488 -14.02 -7.35 24.40
C LYS A 488 -15.03 -6.21 24.24
N THR A 489 -15.29 -5.79 23.01
CA THR A 489 -16.26 -4.72 22.71
C THR A 489 -17.68 -5.18 23.02
N ALA A 490 -18.04 -6.41 22.64
CA ALA A 490 -19.35 -6.99 22.94
C ALA A 490 -19.56 -7.18 24.45
N GLU A 491 -18.54 -7.58 25.21
CA GLU A 491 -18.59 -7.68 26.67
C GLU A 491 -18.78 -6.32 27.34
N ALA A 492 -18.05 -5.29 26.89
CA ALA A 492 -18.16 -3.93 27.43
C ALA A 492 -19.55 -3.31 27.18
N GLN A 493 -20.15 -3.59 26.02
CA GLN A 493 -21.53 -3.22 25.69
C GLN A 493 -22.54 -3.94 26.60
N LYS A 494 -22.39 -5.25 26.82
CA LYS A 494 -23.24 -6.02 27.75
C LYS A 494 -23.13 -5.55 29.20
N ALA A 495 -21.94 -5.08 29.61
CA ALA A 495 -21.70 -4.55 30.95
C ALA A 495 -22.25 -3.13 31.17
N GLY A 496 -22.86 -2.49 30.16
CA GLY A 496 -23.35 -1.10 30.26
C GLY A 496 -22.25 -0.06 30.44
N THR A 497 -20.99 -0.44 30.17
CA THR A 497 -19.80 0.42 30.30
C THR A 497 -19.49 1.21 29.04
N VAL A 498 -20.24 0.95 27.96
CA VAL A 498 -20.26 1.73 26.72
C VAL A 498 -21.71 2.16 26.51
N PRO A 499 -22.02 3.47 26.34
CA PRO A 499 -23.37 3.89 26.01
C PRO A 499 -23.83 3.17 24.74
N SER A 500 -25.01 2.53 24.78
CA SER A 500 -25.70 2.12 23.56
C SER A 500 -25.93 3.39 22.72
N ALA A 501 -25.43 3.39 21.49
CA ALA A 501 -25.71 4.45 20.52
C ALA A 501 -27.22 4.50 20.23
#